data_AF-A0A8J7TVD5-F1
#
_entry.id   AF-A0A8J7TVD5-F1
#
_cell.length_a   1.000
_cell.length_b   1.000
_cell.length_c   1.000
_cell.angle_alpha   90.00
_cell.angle_beta   90.00
_cell.angle_gamma   90.00
#
_symmetry.space_group_name_H-M   'P 1'
#
loop_
_entity.id
_entity.type
_entity.pdbx_description
1 polymer ?
#
loop_
_entity_poly.entity_id
_entity_poly.type
_entity_poly.pdbx_seq_one_letter_code
_entity_poly.pdbx_strand_id
1 'polypeptide(L)'
;TEGTLQRLLRHPDAETRQAAVLALGLVGTMDSNAQLAHALHDEDRAVARMATDALWQVWFRGGTPEQSNELQRILHLPDFLQILAGLDDLVREAPRFAEVYNQRAILYFRRGEFARSIADCERALELNPFHFGAQSGMGECLLKLRRPRAALRAFRLALQTNPTLVHLTEMIETLERSADG
;
A
#
# COMPACT_ATOMS: atom_id res chain seq x y z
N THR A 1 -17.94 17.70 3.82
CA THR A 1 -18.08 16.29 4.23
C THR A 1 -17.21 15.42 3.33
N GLU A 2 -16.82 14.23 3.78
CA GLU A 2 -16.00 13.30 3.00
C GLU A 2 -16.60 13.02 1.61
N GLY A 3 -17.91 12.72 1.53
CA GLY A 3 -18.60 12.52 0.25
C GLY A 3 -18.61 13.73 -0.69
N THR A 4 -18.42 14.96 -0.20
CA THR A 4 -18.19 16.12 -1.07
C THR A 4 -16.79 16.10 -1.66
N LEU A 5 -15.77 15.82 -0.84
CA LEU A 5 -14.39 15.71 -1.31
C LEU A 5 -14.23 14.59 -2.34
N GLN A 6 -14.86 13.43 -2.11
CA GLN A 6 -14.88 12.31 -3.07
C GLN A 6 -15.47 12.70 -4.44
N ARG A 7 -16.49 13.57 -4.47
CA ARG A 7 -17.07 14.07 -5.73
C ARG A 7 -16.14 15.05 -6.43
N LEU A 8 -15.43 15.87 -5.67
CA LEU A 8 -14.46 16.85 -6.21
C LEU A 8 -13.26 16.19 -6.88
N LEU A 9 -12.95 14.92 -6.59
CA LEU A 9 -11.91 14.16 -7.32
C LEU A 9 -12.21 13.98 -8.81
N ARG A 10 -13.45 14.22 -9.26
CA ARG A 10 -13.82 14.18 -10.70
C ARG A 10 -14.05 15.58 -11.29
N HIS A 11 -13.63 16.63 -10.59
CA HIS A 11 -13.80 18.00 -11.05
C HIS A 11 -12.88 18.29 -12.24
N PRO A 12 -13.31 19.04 -13.27
CA PRO A 12 -12.49 19.31 -14.45
C PRO A 12 -11.22 20.11 -14.13
N ASP A 13 -11.28 21.00 -13.14
CA ASP A 13 -10.11 21.77 -12.69
C ASP A 13 -9.18 20.93 -11.79
N ALA A 14 -7.88 20.91 -12.15
CA ALA A 14 -6.86 20.12 -11.47
C ALA A 14 -6.56 20.62 -10.06
N GLU A 15 -6.54 21.94 -9.82
CA GLU A 15 -6.29 22.48 -8.48
C GLU A 15 -7.37 22.04 -7.48
N THR A 16 -8.63 22.01 -7.93
CA THR A 16 -9.76 21.48 -7.15
C THR A 16 -9.55 20.01 -6.81
N ARG A 17 -9.09 19.18 -7.77
CA ARG A 17 -8.78 17.76 -7.51
C ARG A 17 -7.62 17.61 -6.53
N GLN A 18 -6.56 18.40 -6.68
CA GLN A 18 -5.41 18.42 -5.76
C GLN A 18 -5.85 18.75 -4.33
N ALA A 19 -6.65 19.81 -4.16
CA ALA A 19 -7.19 20.20 -2.86
C ALA A 19 -8.08 19.11 -2.25
N ALA A 20 -8.91 18.44 -3.07
CA ALA A 20 -9.75 17.34 -2.64
C ALA A 20 -8.92 16.12 -2.19
N VAL A 21 -7.89 15.73 -2.95
CA VAL A 21 -6.97 14.64 -2.58
C VAL A 21 -6.26 14.94 -1.27
N LEU A 22 -5.70 16.15 -1.12
CA LEU A 22 -5.02 16.55 0.11
C LEU A 22 -5.96 16.48 1.31
N ALA A 23 -7.16 17.03 1.19
CA ALA A 23 -8.15 17.01 2.25
C ALA A 23 -8.56 15.57 2.61
N LEU A 24 -8.78 14.70 1.61
CA LEU A 24 -9.06 13.27 1.85
C LEU A 24 -7.88 12.55 2.52
N GLY A 25 -6.64 12.90 2.19
CA GLY A 25 -5.46 12.39 2.88
C GLY A 25 -5.44 12.77 4.37
N LEU A 26 -6.04 13.89 4.77
CA LEU A 26 -6.09 14.35 6.16
C LEU A 26 -7.30 13.83 6.94
N VAL A 27 -8.49 13.90 6.34
CA VAL A 27 -9.76 13.62 7.04
C VAL A 27 -10.54 12.44 6.46
N GLY A 28 -10.09 11.89 5.33
CA GLY A 28 -10.73 10.74 4.71
C GLY A 28 -10.47 9.45 5.48
N THR A 29 -11.38 8.51 5.27
CA THR A 29 -11.38 7.17 5.84
C THR A 29 -11.22 6.13 4.74
N MET A 30 -11.28 4.84 5.11
CA MET A 30 -11.29 3.74 4.13
C MET A 30 -12.46 3.83 3.13
N ASP A 31 -13.52 4.59 3.41
CA ASP A 31 -14.62 4.85 2.46
C ASP A 31 -14.17 5.64 1.22
N SER A 32 -13.05 6.36 1.32
CA SER A 32 -12.43 7.11 0.21
C SER A 32 -11.35 6.32 -0.53
N ASN A 33 -11.03 5.10 -0.08
CA ASN A 33 -9.90 4.32 -0.58
C ASN A 33 -9.99 4.06 -2.09
N ALA A 34 -11.16 3.64 -2.59
CA ALA A 34 -11.34 3.34 -4.01
C ALA A 34 -11.25 4.59 -4.91
N GLN A 35 -11.78 5.72 -4.44
CA GLN A 35 -11.76 6.98 -5.17
C GLN A 35 -10.35 7.58 -5.21
N LEU A 36 -9.61 7.50 -4.09
CA LEU A 36 -8.20 7.87 -4.06
C LEU A 36 -7.34 6.94 -4.92
N ALA A 37 -7.62 5.63 -4.93
CA ALA A 37 -6.95 4.69 -5.82
C ALA A 37 -7.20 5.03 -7.30
N HIS A 38 -8.42 5.43 -7.66
CA HIS A 38 -8.69 5.91 -9.01
C HIS A 38 -7.89 7.18 -9.37
N ALA A 39 -7.70 8.09 -8.41
CA ALA A 39 -6.92 9.31 -8.60
C ALA A 39 -5.41 9.05 -8.83
N LEU A 40 -4.90 7.83 -8.57
CA LEU A 40 -3.54 7.44 -8.98
C LEU A 40 -3.33 7.47 -10.50
N HIS A 41 -4.42 7.41 -11.27
CA HIS A 41 -4.44 7.47 -12.73
C HIS A 41 -4.84 8.84 -13.27
N ASP A 42 -4.86 9.88 -12.43
CA ASP A 42 -5.20 11.23 -12.88
C ASP A 42 -4.23 11.73 -13.96
N GLU A 43 -4.76 12.47 -14.93
CA GLU A 43 -3.97 13.09 -16.00
C GLU A 43 -2.98 14.13 -15.45
N ASP A 44 -3.35 14.78 -14.34
CA ASP A 44 -2.49 15.68 -13.61
C ASP A 44 -1.56 14.88 -12.70
N ARG A 45 -0.26 14.95 -13.02
CA ARG A 45 0.76 14.19 -12.29
C ARG A 45 0.88 14.59 -10.82
N ALA A 46 0.49 15.81 -10.44
CA ALA A 46 0.51 16.21 -9.04
C ALA A 46 -0.65 15.54 -8.29
N VAL A 47 -1.85 15.49 -8.86
CA VAL A 47 -2.97 14.74 -8.30
C VAL A 47 -2.60 13.27 -8.07
N ALA A 48 -2.01 12.60 -9.06
CA ALA A 48 -1.60 11.19 -8.93
C ALA A 48 -0.58 10.95 -7.81
N ARG A 49 0.42 11.84 -7.66
CA ARG A 49 1.40 11.75 -6.56
C ARG A 49 0.75 12.01 -5.21
N MET A 50 -0.07 13.07 -5.11
CA MET A 50 -0.79 13.39 -3.88
C MET A 50 -1.74 12.26 -3.48
N ALA A 51 -2.32 11.55 -4.45
CA ALA A 51 -3.19 10.41 -4.20
C ALA A 51 -2.42 9.23 -3.59
N THR A 52 -1.17 9.02 -4.02
CA THR A 52 -0.26 8.06 -3.39
C THR A 52 -0.07 8.39 -1.90
N ASP A 53 0.25 9.64 -1.58
CA ASP A 53 0.46 10.08 -0.20
C ASP A 53 -0.83 9.99 0.62
N ALA A 54 -1.96 10.42 0.05
CA ALA A 54 -3.26 10.37 0.70
C ALA A 54 -3.71 8.93 1.03
N LEU A 55 -3.44 7.98 0.13
CA LEU A 55 -3.71 6.56 0.38
C LEU A 55 -2.92 6.03 1.56
N TRP A 56 -1.61 6.31 1.63
CA TRP A 56 -0.81 5.93 2.80
C TRP A 56 -1.38 6.50 4.09
N GLN A 57 -1.75 7.79 4.08
CA GLN A 57 -2.35 8.43 5.24
C GLN A 57 -3.66 7.76 5.66
N VAL A 58 -4.53 7.41 4.70
CA VAL A 58 -5.77 6.67 4.96
C VAL A 58 -5.48 5.26 5.46
N TRP A 59 -4.51 4.56 4.90
CA TRP A 59 -4.17 3.19 5.28
C TRP A 59 -3.56 3.11 6.66
N PHE A 60 -2.74 4.09 7.09
CA PHE A 60 -2.28 4.17 8.49
C PHE A 60 -3.41 4.51 9.47
N ARG A 61 -4.55 5.01 8.98
CA ARG A 61 -5.78 5.29 9.74
C ARG A 61 -6.91 4.28 9.49
N GLY A 62 -6.60 3.11 8.90
CA GLY A 62 -7.59 2.11 8.52
C GLY A 62 -8.20 1.31 9.68
N GLY A 63 -7.70 1.47 10.91
CA GLY A 63 -8.26 0.90 12.14
C GLY A 63 -9.12 1.92 12.90
N THR A 64 -9.46 1.58 14.15
CA THR A 64 -9.96 2.59 15.10
C THR A 64 -8.85 3.60 15.44
N PRO A 65 -9.17 4.81 15.93
CA PRO A 65 -8.16 5.78 16.35
C PRO A 65 -7.12 5.19 17.32
N GLU A 66 -7.56 4.35 18.26
CA GLU A 66 -6.72 3.66 19.22
C GLU A 66 -5.74 2.71 18.51
N GLN A 67 -6.24 1.87 17.61
CA GLN A 67 -5.42 0.92 16.83
C GLN A 67 -4.43 1.63 15.90
N SER A 68 -4.83 2.74 15.29
CA SER A 68 -3.96 3.55 14.42
C SER A 68 -2.87 4.26 15.19
N ASN A 69 -3.18 4.82 16.36
CA ASN A 69 -2.17 5.40 17.25
C ASN A 69 -1.20 4.33 17.75
N GLU A 70 -1.72 3.14 18.07
CA GLU A 70 -0.91 2.01 18.51
C GLU A 70 0.03 1.52 17.40
N LEU A 71 -0.44 1.39 16.16
CA LEU A 71 0.41 1.10 15.01
C LEU A 71 1.56 2.12 14.90
N GLN A 72 1.25 3.41 14.97
CA GLN A 72 2.29 4.45 14.92
C GLN A 72 3.29 4.30 16.06
N ARG A 73 2.83 4.08 17.29
CA ARG A 73 3.70 3.86 18.45
C ARG A 73 4.61 2.65 18.24
N ILE A 74 4.07 1.52 17.78
CA ILE A 74 4.81 0.27 17.53
C ILE A 74 5.93 0.51 16.52
N LEU A 75 5.66 1.23 15.42
CA LEU A 75 6.65 1.48 14.37
C LEU A 75 7.79 2.41 14.79
N HIS A 76 7.63 3.16 15.89
CA HIS A 76 8.68 4.00 16.49
C HIS A 76 9.45 3.29 17.62
N LEU A 77 9.18 2.00 17.89
CA LEU A 77 9.94 1.23 18.85
C LEU A 77 11.42 1.08 18.41
N PRO A 78 12.36 1.01 19.36
CA PRO A 78 13.78 1.17 19.08
C PRO A 78 14.41 0.00 18.33
N ASP A 79 13.85 -1.20 18.47
CA ASP A 79 14.41 -2.40 17.84
C ASP A 79 13.36 -3.28 17.17
N PHE A 80 13.87 -4.08 16.24
CA PHE A 80 13.10 -4.97 15.39
C PHE A 80 12.23 -5.97 16.18
N LEU A 81 12.70 -6.53 17.29
CA LEU A 81 11.98 -7.57 18.02
C LEU A 81 10.77 -6.98 18.73
N GLN A 82 10.92 -5.79 19.30
CA GLN A 82 9.81 -5.05 19.91
C GLN A 82 8.77 -4.65 18.87
N ILE A 83 9.19 -4.19 17.68
CA ILE A 83 8.26 -3.87 16.58
C ILE A 83 7.47 -5.12 16.18
N LEU A 84 8.15 -6.25 15.96
CA LEU A 84 7.49 -7.49 15.54
C LEU A 84 6.50 -8.01 16.60
N ALA A 85 6.88 -7.99 17.87
CA ALA A 85 5.98 -8.39 18.96
C ALA A 85 4.73 -7.49 19.03
N GLY A 86 4.90 -6.17 18.93
CA GLY A 86 3.78 -5.23 18.89
C GLY A 86 2.87 -5.46 17.69
N LEU A 87 3.43 -5.69 16.50
CA LEU A 87 2.64 -6.01 15.29
C LEU A 87 1.91 -7.35 15.42
N ASP A 88 2.51 -8.35 16.06
CA ASP A 88 1.85 -9.64 16.33
C ASP A 88 0.64 -9.48 17.26
N ASP A 89 0.74 -8.64 18.29
CA ASP A 89 -0.38 -8.33 19.17
C ASP A 89 -1.46 -7.53 18.45
N LEU A 90 -1.07 -6.49 17.69
CA LEU A 90 -2.01 -5.63 16.97
C LEU A 90 -2.75 -6.38 15.85
N VAL A 91 -2.13 -7.37 15.20
CA VAL A 91 -2.84 -8.25 14.23
C VAL A 91 -3.96 -9.04 14.93
N ARG A 92 -3.76 -9.49 16.17
CA ARG A 92 -4.80 -10.23 16.92
C ARG A 92 -5.94 -9.31 17.35
N GLU A 93 -5.63 -8.07 17.74
CA GLU A 93 -6.62 -7.07 18.16
C GLU A 93 -7.39 -6.47 16.98
N ALA A 94 -6.70 -6.21 15.87
CA ALA A 94 -7.21 -5.50 14.70
C ALA A 94 -7.13 -6.37 13.42
N PRO A 95 -7.82 -7.53 13.35
CA PRO A 95 -7.64 -8.50 12.26
C PRO A 95 -8.11 -8.02 10.88
N ARG A 96 -8.78 -6.87 10.82
CA ARG A 96 -9.25 -6.20 9.60
C ARG A 96 -8.39 -5.01 9.18
N PHE A 97 -7.32 -4.71 9.92
CA PHE A 97 -6.48 -3.55 9.67
C PHE A 97 -5.33 -3.90 8.71
N ALA A 98 -5.55 -3.70 7.41
CA ALA A 98 -4.66 -4.14 6.33
C ALA A 98 -3.20 -3.69 6.50
N GLU A 99 -2.98 -2.44 6.91
CA GLU A 99 -1.65 -1.86 7.04
C GLU A 99 -0.80 -2.60 8.09
N VAL A 100 -1.40 -3.14 9.16
CA VAL A 100 -0.65 -3.88 10.19
C VAL A 100 0.00 -5.14 9.60
N TYR A 101 -0.71 -5.84 8.72
CA TYR A 101 -0.17 -6.99 7.99
C TYR A 101 0.94 -6.56 7.04
N ASN A 102 0.76 -5.48 6.27
CA ASN A 102 1.80 -4.97 5.38
C ASN A 102 3.08 -4.58 6.16
N GLN A 103 2.95 -3.90 7.29
CA GLN A 103 4.09 -3.57 8.15
C GLN A 103 4.78 -4.85 8.65
N ARG A 104 4.02 -5.85 9.12
CA ARG A 104 4.62 -7.11 9.57
C ARG A 104 5.27 -7.89 8.42
N ALA A 105 4.72 -7.82 7.21
CA ALA A 105 5.32 -8.39 6.01
C ALA A 105 6.70 -7.76 5.72
N ILE A 106 6.85 -6.44 5.88
CA ILE A 106 8.14 -5.75 5.74
C ILE A 106 9.16 -6.27 6.76
N LEU A 107 8.74 -6.48 8.01
CA LEU A 107 9.60 -7.04 9.06
C LEU A 107 10.03 -8.47 8.71
N TYR A 108 9.12 -9.33 8.26
CA TYR A 108 9.47 -10.69 7.82
C TYR A 108 10.40 -10.71 6.60
N PHE A 109 10.20 -9.81 5.63
CA PHE A 109 11.10 -9.68 4.49
C PHE A 109 12.53 -9.36 4.92
N ARG A 110 12.70 -8.40 5.84
CA ARG A 110 14.02 -8.03 6.38
C ARG A 110 14.73 -9.18 7.11
N ARG A 111 13.98 -10.13 7.68
CA ARG A 111 14.52 -11.37 8.28
C ARG A 111 14.82 -12.49 7.29
N GLY A 112 14.48 -12.31 6.00
CA GLY A 112 14.53 -13.39 5.02
C GLY A 112 13.40 -14.40 5.15
N GLU A 113 12.37 -14.12 5.95
CA GLU A 113 11.19 -14.98 6.17
C GLU A 113 10.15 -14.74 5.05
N PHE A 114 10.57 -14.90 3.80
CA PHE A 114 9.80 -14.48 2.62
C PHE A 114 8.43 -15.17 2.50
N ALA A 115 8.30 -16.43 2.93
CA ALA A 115 7.02 -17.13 2.92
C ALA A 115 5.99 -16.51 3.88
N ARG A 116 6.44 -16.08 5.08
CA ARG A 116 5.58 -15.39 6.05
C ARG A 116 5.24 -13.98 5.58
N SER A 117 6.21 -13.29 5.00
CA SER A 117 6.00 -11.99 4.37
C SER A 117 4.93 -12.05 3.28
N ILE A 118 4.99 -13.05 2.40
CA ILE A 118 3.96 -13.28 1.36
C ILE A 118 2.58 -13.51 1.98
N ALA A 119 2.47 -14.35 3.01
CA ALA A 119 1.19 -14.61 3.66
C ALA A 119 0.57 -13.34 4.26
N ASP A 120 1.38 -12.46 4.85
CA ASP A 120 0.91 -11.17 5.36
C ASP A 120 0.56 -10.20 4.23
N CYS A 121 1.32 -10.17 3.12
CA CYS A 121 0.94 -9.41 1.94
C CYS A 121 -0.39 -9.88 1.38
N GLU A 122 -0.61 -11.19 1.24
CA GLU A 122 -1.88 -11.76 0.78
C GLU A 122 -3.03 -11.32 1.69
N ARG A 123 -2.83 -11.38 3.01
CA ARG A 123 -3.84 -10.93 3.97
C ARG A 123 -4.12 -9.43 3.87
N ALA A 124 -3.09 -8.60 3.70
CA ALA A 124 -3.27 -7.16 3.47
C ALA A 124 -4.07 -6.90 2.19
N LEU A 125 -3.84 -7.67 1.13
CA LEU A 125 -4.50 -7.53 -0.18
C LEU A 125 -5.94 -8.06 -0.19
N GLU A 126 -6.25 -9.08 0.61
CA GLU A 126 -7.63 -9.51 0.86
C GLU A 126 -8.46 -8.38 1.51
N LEU A 127 -7.84 -7.63 2.43
CA LEU A 127 -8.48 -6.54 3.16
C LEU A 127 -8.50 -5.23 2.35
N ASN A 128 -7.46 -4.98 1.56
CA ASN A 128 -7.30 -3.80 0.73
C ASN A 128 -6.68 -4.18 -0.64
N PRO A 129 -7.52 -4.42 -1.67
CA PRO A 129 -7.04 -4.77 -2.99
C PRO A 129 -6.20 -3.69 -3.68
N PHE A 130 -6.29 -2.43 -3.24
CA PHE A 130 -5.53 -1.29 -3.80
C PHE A 130 -4.17 -1.08 -3.13
N HIS A 131 -3.75 -1.98 -2.24
CA HIS A 131 -2.52 -1.81 -1.46
C HIS A 131 -1.26 -2.09 -2.29
N PHE A 132 -0.86 -1.13 -3.13
CA PHE A 132 0.30 -1.26 -4.03
C PHE A 132 1.64 -1.52 -3.30
N GLY A 133 1.75 -1.12 -2.03
CA GLY A 133 2.86 -1.49 -1.15
C GLY A 133 2.99 -3.00 -0.93
N ALA A 134 1.91 -3.66 -0.51
CA ALA A 134 1.87 -5.11 -0.31
C ALA A 134 2.02 -5.88 -1.63
N GLN A 135 1.45 -5.37 -2.74
CA GLN A 135 1.64 -5.96 -4.08
C GLN A 135 3.12 -5.96 -4.49
N SER A 136 3.80 -4.82 -4.32
CA SER A 136 5.24 -4.68 -4.61
C SER A 136 6.09 -5.57 -3.68
N GLY A 137 5.81 -5.52 -2.38
CA GLY A 137 6.52 -6.34 -1.37
C GLY A 137 6.39 -7.84 -1.61
N MET A 138 5.21 -8.31 -2.04
CA MET A 138 5.00 -9.70 -2.45
C MET A 138 5.86 -10.05 -3.67
N GLY A 139 5.94 -9.16 -4.66
CA GLY A 139 6.82 -9.32 -5.83
C GLY A 139 8.29 -9.48 -5.45
N GLU A 140 8.79 -8.65 -4.53
CA GLU A 140 10.16 -8.75 -4.02
C GLU A 140 10.42 -10.08 -3.30
N CYS A 141 9.50 -10.51 -2.44
CA CYS A 141 9.59 -11.82 -1.78
C CYS A 141 9.68 -12.97 -2.77
N LEU A 142 8.85 -12.92 -3.82
CA LEU A 142 8.80 -13.95 -4.86
C LEU A 142 10.11 -14.00 -5.66
N LEU A 143 10.78 -12.87 -5.92
CA LEU A 143 12.12 -12.85 -6.50
C LEU A 143 13.15 -13.52 -5.59
N LYS A 144 13.12 -13.22 -4.29
CA LYS A 144 14.02 -13.84 -3.31
C LYS A 144 13.84 -15.36 -3.23
N LEU A 145 12.61 -15.83 -3.43
CA LEU A 145 12.27 -17.26 -3.53
C LEU A 145 12.50 -17.87 -4.93
N ARG A 146 13.16 -17.16 -5.85
CA ARG A 146 13.43 -17.62 -7.23
C ARG A 146 12.16 -17.97 -8.01
N ARG A 147 11.07 -17.21 -7.80
CA ARG A 147 9.78 -17.34 -8.50
C ARG A 147 9.51 -16.14 -9.43
N PRO A 148 10.33 -15.91 -10.47
CA PRO A 148 10.29 -14.69 -11.28
C PRO A 148 8.96 -14.48 -12.02
N ARG A 149 8.33 -15.55 -12.54
CA ARG A 149 7.02 -15.44 -13.21
C ARG A 149 5.90 -14.98 -12.27
N ALA A 150 5.95 -15.39 -11.00
CA ALA A 150 4.98 -14.94 -10.00
C ALA A 150 5.28 -13.50 -9.57
N ALA A 151 6.55 -13.15 -9.37
CA ALA A 151 6.97 -11.79 -9.08
C ALA A 151 6.54 -10.80 -10.17
N LEU A 152 6.73 -11.16 -11.44
CA LEU A 152 6.29 -10.36 -12.58
C LEU A 152 4.80 -10.04 -12.53
N ARG A 153 3.94 -11.00 -12.16
CA ARG A 153 2.50 -10.74 -11.99
C ARG A 153 2.21 -9.77 -10.85
N ALA A 154 2.90 -9.92 -9.71
CA ALA A 154 2.73 -9.03 -8.56
C ALA A 154 3.18 -7.59 -8.88
N PHE A 155 4.33 -7.42 -9.55
CA PHE A 155 4.80 -6.09 -9.96
C PHE A 155 3.90 -5.44 -11.02
N ARG A 156 3.40 -6.21 -12.00
CA ARG A 156 2.42 -5.69 -12.96
C ARG A 156 1.14 -5.21 -12.26
N LEU A 157 0.66 -5.93 -11.26
CA LEU A 157 -0.50 -5.51 -10.47
C LEU A 157 -0.20 -4.25 -9.65
N ALA A 158 0.98 -4.15 -9.04
CA ALA A 158 1.45 -2.96 -8.34
C ALA A 158 1.48 -1.73 -9.24
N LEU A 159 2.10 -1.86 -10.42
CA LEU A 159 2.19 -0.78 -11.40
C LEU A 159 0.83 -0.43 -12.01
N GLN A 160 -0.03 -1.43 -12.21
CA GLN A 160 -1.41 -1.20 -12.66
C GLN A 160 -2.23 -0.44 -11.61
N THR A 161 -2.03 -0.72 -10.32
CA THR A 161 -2.73 -0.03 -9.24
C THR A 161 -2.17 1.37 -9.03
N ASN A 162 -0.84 1.51 -9.04
CA ASN A 162 -0.16 2.79 -8.91
C ASN A 162 0.85 3.00 -10.06
N PRO A 163 0.46 3.73 -11.11
CA PRO A 163 1.34 4.07 -12.23
C PRO A 163 2.56 4.91 -11.85
N THR A 164 2.60 5.52 -10.65
CA THR A 164 3.75 6.33 -10.22
C THR A 164 4.93 5.48 -9.74
N LEU A 165 4.77 4.16 -9.63
CA LEU A 165 5.84 3.21 -9.28
C LEU A 165 6.79 2.96 -10.46
N VAL A 166 7.33 4.02 -11.05
CA VAL A 166 8.15 3.98 -12.28
C VAL A 166 9.37 3.07 -12.19
N HIS A 167 9.90 2.85 -10.98
CA HIS A 167 11.00 1.92 -10.73
C HIS A 167 10.63 0.45 -11.04
N LEU A 168 9.33 0.09 -11.00
CA LEU A 168 8.87 -1.24 -11.35
C LEU A 168 8.88 -1.50 -12.85
N THR A 169 8.84 -0.45 -13.69
CA THR A 169 8.85 -0.60 -15.16
C THR A 169 10.11 -1.33 -15.62
N GLU A 170 11.30 -0.86 -15.19
CA GLU A 170 12.59 -1.47 -15.56
C GLU A 170 12.72 -2.91 -15.01
N MET A 171 12.17 -3.15 -13.81
CA MET A 171 12.15 -4.48 -13.20
C MET A 171 11.29 -5.45 -14.02
N ILE A 172 10.10 -5.02 -14.43
CA ILE A 172 9.16 -5.80 -15.26
C ILE A 172 9.81 -6.15 -16.60
N GLU A 173 10.37 -5.18 -17.32
CA GLU A 173 11.04 -5.39 -18.61
C GLU A 173 12.23 -6.36 -18.51
N THR A 174 12.97 -6.31 -17.40
CA THR A 174 14.08 -7.22 -17.15
C THR A 174 13.60 -8.65 -16.91
N LEU A 175 12.53 -8.82 -16.15
CA LEU A 175 11.94 -10.14 -15.88
C LEU A 175 11.28 -10.75 -17.12
N GLU A 176 10.69 -9.93 -17.99
CA GLU A 176 10.11 -10.36 -19.27
C GLU A 176 11.17 -10.90 -20.22
N ARG A 177 12.24 -10.12 -20.45
CA ARG A 177 13.37 -10.57 -21.30
C ARG A 177 14.01 -11.87 -20.80
N SER A 178 14.03 -12.07 -19.49
CA SER A 178 14.57 -13.29 -18.87
C SER A 178 13.62 -14.48 -18.91
N ALA A 179 12.33 -14.27 -19.23
CA ALA A 179 11.33 -15.33 -19.34
C ALA A 179 11.18 -15.85 -20.78
N ASP A 180 11.56 -15.03 -21.76
CA ASP A 180 11.51 -15.33 -23.20
C ASP A 180 12.81 -15.94 -23.77
N GLY A 181 13.91 -15.90 -23.00
CA GLY A 181 15.20 -16.53 -23.31
C GLY A 181 15.41 -17.84 -22.57
#